data_AF-A0A141RAF6-F1
#
_entry.id   AF-A0A141RAF6-F1
#
_cell.length_a   1.000
_cell.length_b   1.000
_cell.length_c   1.000
_cell.angle_alpha   90.00
_cell.angle_beta   90.00
_cell.angle_gamma   90.00
#
_symmetry.space_group_name_H-M   'P 1'
#
loop_
_entity.id
_entity.type
_entity.pdbx_description
1 polymer ?
#
loop_
_entity_poly.entity_id
_entity_poly.type
_entity_poly.pdbx_seq_one_letter_code
_entity_poly.pdbx_strand_id
1 'polypeptide(L)' 'ALGKLMPGEEEVAENPRARSSVLRIAERTNA' A
#
# COMPACT_ATOMS: atom_id res chain seq x y z
N ALA A 1 -12.42 6.07 2.35
CA ALA A 1 -11.17 5.42 2.81
C ALA A 1 -10.01 6.32 2.40
N LEU A 2 -9.08 6.64 3.31
CA LEU A 2 -8.01 7.63 3.08
C LEU A 2 -6.98 7.25 2.03
N GLY A 3 -7.07 6.03 1.51
CA GLY A 3 -6.31 5.59 0.35
C GLY A 3 -6.00 4.11 0.45
N LYS A 4 -5.67 3.54 -0.71
CA LYS A 4 -4.97 2.26 -0.82
C LYS A 4 -3.77 2.48 -1.73
N LEU A 5 -2.64 1.89 -1.39
CA LEU A 5 -1.42 1.95 -2.21
C LEU A 5 -0.92 0.53 -2.48
N MET A 6 -0.46 0.33 -3.70
CA MET A 6 0.16 -0.89 -4.22
C MET A 6 1.57 -0.55 -4.69
N PRO A 7 2.53 -1.46 -4.56
CA PRO A 7 3.87 -1.27 -5.11
C PRO A 7 3.84 -1.20 -6.65
N GLY A 8 4.75 -0.40 -7.21
CA GLY A 8 4.93 -0.27 -8.66
C GLY A 8 5.74 -1.42 -9.27
N GLU A 9 5.85 -1.46 -10.60
CA GLU A 9 6.57 -2.53 -11.30
C GLU A 9 8.06 -2.59 -10.95
N GLU A 10 8.72 -1.44 -10.83
CA GLU A 10 10.13 -1.34 -10.43
C GLU A 10 10.37 -1.91 -9.02
N GLU A 11 9.51 -1.55 -8.06
CA GLU A 11 9.59 -2.05 -6.68
C GLU A 11 9.33 -3.57 -6.62
N VAL A 12 8.42 -4.09 -7.44
CA VAL A 12 8.17 -5.54 -7.51
C VAL A 12 9.35 -6.29 -8.15
N ALA A 13 10.06 -5.67 -9.10
CA ALA A 13 11.26 -6.26 -9.71
C ALA A 13 12.42 -6.35 -8.70
N GLU A 14 12.63 -5.30 -7.91
CA GLU A 14 13.67 -5.27 -6.86
C GLU A 14 13.29 -6.13 -5.64
N ASN A 15 11.99 -6.19 -5.30
CA ASN A 15 11.47 -6.97 -4.18
C ASN A 15 10.26 -7.82 -4.61
N PRO A 16 10.49 -9.05 -5.12
CA PRO A 16 9.42 -9.94 -5.57
C PRO A 16 8.37 -10.28 -4.50
N ARG A 17 8.73 -10.20 -3.21
CA ARG A 17 7.78 -10.43 -2.11
C ARG A 17 6.78 -9.29 -1.94
N ALA A 18 7.06 -8.09 -2.46
CA ALA A 18 6.16 -6.95 -2.39
C ALA A 18 4.94 -7.09 -3.30
N ARG A 19 4.97 -7.98 -4.32
CA ARG A 19 3.90 -8.13 -5.33
C ARG A 19 2.47 -8.22 -4.78
N SER A 20 2.29 -8.78 -3.58
CA SER A 20 0.98 -8.94 -2.93
C SER A 20 0.72 -7.98 -1.78
N SER A 21 1.60 -7.01 -1.54
CA SER A 21 1.46 -6.02 -0.46
C SER A 21 0.38 -5.00 -0.80
N VAL A 22 -0.45 -4.68 0.20
CA VAL A 22 -1.47 -3.61 0.10
C VAL A 22 -1.41 -2.75 1.35
N LEU A 23 -1.03 -1.49 1.19
CA LEU A 23 -1.04 -0.52 2.29
C LEU A 23 -2.43 0.14 2.40
N ARG A 24 -2.97 0.17 3.62
CA ARG A 24 -4.25 0.80 3.95
C ARG A 24 -4.04 1.88 5.00
N ILE A 25 -4.63 3.04 4.77
CA ILE A 25 -4.53 4.20 5.66
C ILE A 25 -5.91 4.56 6.16
N ALA A 26 -5.98 4.90 7.44
CA ALA A 26 -7.16 5.44 8.11
C ALA A 26 -6.73 6.52 9.10
N GLU A 27 -7.62 7.45 9.41
CA GLU A 27 -7.46 8.50 10.40
C GLU A 27 -8.59 8.36 11.41
N ARG A 28 -8.28 8.72 12.65
CA ARG A 28 -9.30 8.83 13.70
C ARG A 28 -9.95 10.20 13.58
N THR A 29 -11.27 10.23 13.38
CA THR A 29 -12.07 11.46 13.42
C THR A 29 -12.62 11.71 14.83
N ASN A 30 -12.93 12.96 15.17
CA ASN A 30 -13.50 13.37 16.47
C ASN A 30 -15.00 13.03 16.63
N ALA A 31 -15.46 11.92 16.03
CA ALA A 31 -16.85 11.47 16.13
C ALA A 31 -17.13 10.82 17.49
#